data_AF-A0A6I8NFG7-F1
#
_entry.id   AF-A0A6I8NFG7-F1
#
_cell.length_a   1.000
_cell.length_b   1.000
_cell.length_c   1.000
_cell.angle_alpha   90.00
_cell.angle_beta   90.00
_cell.angle_gamma   90.00
#
_symmetry.space_group_name_H-M   'P 1'
#
loop_
_entity.id
_entity.type
_entity.pdbx_description
1 polymer ?
#
loop_
_entity_poly.entity_id
_entity_poly.type
_entity_poly.pdbx_seq_one_letter_code
_entity_poly.pdbx_strand_id
1 'polypeptide(L)'
;RGGLGDGAGARQDRPRAAAQGAETAGGGGGHGLLLLQKGAAEGRARGPPAQAVQLGQPGQGAVNSLPASRRPRRRRRVASPPDAPVVPVGLRPVDPRDYTLSGLKGETVGRLPGQVSGRPLAIQDCSDCRIFIFDHSAAVTVDDCTNCRFFLGPVKGSAFFRNCRDCKAVVACQQFRSRDCAELDVFLCSATQPVIEASSGVRCGCFQFYYPELASQFKAAGLSVFNNCWSRGHDFTPAAGEDHWRLLAEDGGLRDCVPPPAAEELKAVRVSAEAGRSIVPVTWGHRPKPSDESCLAVLFAGDYTTANARKLIDEMVGKGFLLVQTKEVSMKAEDAQRVFQEKASDFIPLLDKGSVVALEFNGDGAVEQCQSIVSDIFSGTKIFVSESKLAAARDVDSFYNFADLQMGM
;
A
#
# COMPACT_ATOMS: atom_id res chain seq x y z
N ARG A 1 72.22 26.81 -2.93
CA ARG A 1 71.60 26.60 -4.26
C ARG A 1 70.15 26.21 -4.02
N GLY A 2 69.19 27.09 -4.39
CA GLY A 2 67.70 26.95 -4.33
C GLY A 2 67.12 26.96 -2.90
N GLY A 3 66.21 27.83 -2.45
CA GLY A 3 64.99 28.41 -3.06
C GLY A 3 63.79 27.57 -2.55
N LEU A 4 62.74 28.05 -1.88
CA LEU A 4 61.94 29.27 -1.99
C LEU A 4 61.21 29.53 -0.64
N GLY A 5 60.87 30.80 -0.37
CA GLY A 5 60.07 31.21 0.79
C GLY A 5 58.61 31.45 0.40
N ASP A 6 57.71 31.25 1.36
CA ASP A 6 56.28 31.58 1.24
C ASP A 6 55.93 32.78 2.12
N GLY A 7 55.41 33.81 1.45
CA GLY A 7 54.90 35.05 2.01
C GLY A 7 53.41 35.01 2.30
N ALA A 8 53.02 35.75 3.32
CA ALA A 8 51.66 36.00 3.75
C ALA A 8 50.86 36.83 2.72
N GLY A 9 49.58 36.47 2.53
CA GLY A 9 48.64 37.18 1.68
C GLY A 9 47.27 37.31 2.36
N ALA A 10 46.81 38.56 2.50
CA ALA A 10 45.59 39.02 3.15
C ALA A 10 44.30 38.81 2.31
N ARG A 11 43.14 38.71 2.97
CA ARG A 11 41.79 39.05 2.47
C ARG A 11 40.91 39.47 3.66
N GLN A 12 40.60 40.75 3.84
CA GLN A 12 39.50 41.55 3.26
C GLN A 12 38.17 41.43 4.04
N ASP A 13 38.00 42.34 4.99
CA ASP A 13 36.74 42.77 5.57
C ASP A 13 35.94 43.66 4.61
N ARG A 14 34.61 43.49 4.57
CA ARG A 14 33.66 44.47 4.04
C ARG A 14 32.45 44.61 4.99
N PRO A 15 31.81 45.79 5.03
CA PRO A 15 31.10 46.26 6.21
C PRO A 15 29.59 45.99 6.23
N ARG A 16 29.04 45.97 7.45
CA ARG A 16 27.61 45.98 7.80
C ARG A 16 26.95 47.30 7.41
N ALA A 17 25.82 47.23 6.72
CA ALA A 17 24.87 48.33 6.56
C ALA A 17 23.66 48.10 7.50
N ALA A 18 23.28 49.18 8.18
CA ALA A 18 22.14 49.27 9.08
C ALA A 18 20.83 49.49 8.30
N ALA A 19 19.72 48.97 8.83
CA ALA A 19 18.38 49.48 8.54
C ALA A 19 17.55 49.43 9.83
N GLN A 20 17.12 50.61 10.26
CA GLN A 20 16.12 50.87 11.30
C GLN A 20 14.71 50.87 10.68
N GLY A 21 13.71 50.55 11.50
CA GLY A 21 12.27 50.69 11.19
C GLY A 21 11.46 49.68 12.01
N ALA A 22 11.12 49.99 13.26
CA ALA A 22 9.93 50.74 13.70
C ALA A 22 8.69 49.84 13.91
N GLU A 23 8.16 49.94 15.13
CA GLU A 23 7.06 49.21 15.75
C GLU A 23 5.72 49.32 15.02
N THR A 24 4.82 48.36 15.25
CA THR A 24 3.48 48.65 15.79
C THR A 24 2.78 47.40 16.31
N ALA A 25 2.06 47.61 17.39
CA ALA A 25 1.31 46.63 18.19
C ALA A 25 0.06 46.09 17.49
N GLY A 26 -0.42 44.94 17.96
CA GLY A 26 -1.73 44.40 17.61
C GLY A 26 -2.05 43.13 18.39
N GLY A 27 -2.48 43.29 19.64
CA GLY A 27 -3.10 42.21 20.41
C GLY A 27 -4.48 41.87 19.87
N GLY A 28 -4.86 40.59 19.97
CA GLY A 28 -6.19 40.11 19.62
C GLY A 28 -6.34 38.66 20.04
N GLY A 29 -6.92 38.45 21.22
CA GLY A 29 -7.31 37.13 21.71
C GLY A 29 -8.42 36.51 20.86
N GLY A 30 -8.40 35.18 20.76
CA GLY A 30 -9.44 34.41 20.10
C GLY A 30 -9.55 33.04 20.76
N HIS A 31 -10.47 32.93 21.71
CA HIS A 31 -10.97 31.66 22.24
C HIS A 31 -11.52 30.80 21.09
N GLY A 32 -10.84 29.70 20.77
CA GLY A 32 -11.32 28.66 19.85
C GLY A 32 -12.20 27.66 20.59
N LEU A 33 -13.51 27.79 20.40
CA LEU A 33 -14.58 26.98 20.97
C LEU A 33 -14.52 25.54 20.44
N LEU A 34 -14.45 24.58 21.37
CA LEU A 34 -14.51 23.13 21.14
C LEU A 34 -15.92 22.72 20.68
N LEU A 35 -16.11 22.43 19.39
CA LEU A 35 -17.36 21.87 18.86
C LEU A 35 -17.30 20.34 18.85
N LEU A 36 -17.83 19.75 19.92
CA LEU A 36 -18.21 18.34 20.02
C LEU A 36 -19.50 18.11 19.22
N GLN A 37 -19.41 17.44 18.06
CA GLN A 37 -20.56 16.84 17.40
C GLN A 37 -20.94 15.54 18.11
N LYS A 38 -22.08 15.54 18.82
CA LYS A 38 -22.77 14.33 19.27
C LYS A 38 -23.86 13.99 18.26
N GLY A 39 -23.74 12.81 17.66
CA GLY A 39 -24.70 12.24 16.71
C GLY A 39 -26.06 11.92 17.35
N ALA A 40 -27.12 12.26 16.61
CA ALA A 40 -28.49 11.87 16.89
C ALA A 40 -28.72 10.42 16.44
N ALA A 41 -29.35 9.63 17.30
CA ALA A 41 -29.82 8.28 17.02
C ALA A 41 -31.27 8.35 16.53
N GLU A 42 -31.53 7.86 15.31
CA GLU A 42 -32.88 7.70 14.76
C GLU A 42 -33.36 6.25 14.84
N GLY A 43 -34.66 6.15 15.12
CA GLY A 43 -35.36 4.93 15.49
C GLY A 43 -35.57 3.94 14.35
N ARG A 44 -35.47 2.66 14.71
CA ARG A 44 -35.78 1.49 13.88
C ARG A 44 -37.28 1.25 13.88
N ALA A 45 -37.93 1.27 12.72
CA ALA A 45 -39.33 0.87 12.55
C ALA A 45 -39.47 -0.34 11.60
N ARG A 46 -39.99 -1.43 12.19
CA ARG A 46 -40.91 -2.48 11.70
C ARG A 46 -40.99 -2.78 10.19
N GLY A 47 -40.68 -4.03 9.83
CA GLY A 47 -41.14 -4.66 8.58
C GLY A 47 -42.43 -5.49 8.76
N PRO A 48 -43.18 -5.81 7.69
CA PRO A 48 -44.26 -6.79 7.71
C PRO A 48 -43.91 -8.10 6.93
N PRO A 49 -44.75 -9.16 7.03
CA PRO A 49 -44.31 -10.55 6.98
C PRO A 49 -44.65 -11.32 5.70
N ALA A 50 -44.14 -12.57 5.67
CA ALA A 50 -44.23 -13.60 4.65
C ALA A 50 -45.66 -14.04 4.26
N GLN A 51 -45.79 -14.55 3.03
CA GLN A 51 -46.89 -15.43 2.61
C GLN A 51 -46.34 -16.73 1.99
N ALA A 52 -46.90 -17.83 2.48
CA ALA A 52 -46.75 -19.18 1.97
C ALA A 52 -47.76 -19.43 0.84
N VAL A 53 -47.38 -20.22 -0.16
CA VAL A 53 -48.33 -20.84 -1.11
C VAL A 53 -48.00 -22.32 -1.25
N GLN A 54 -49.08 -23.09 -1.28
CA GLN A 54 -49.19 -24.52 -1.08
C GLN A 54 -49.38 -25.27 -2.41
N LEU A 55 -48.83 -26.48 -2.45
CA LEU A 55 -49.15 -27.69 -3.23
C LEU A 55 -50.18 -27.66 -4.39
N GLY A 56 -49.80 -28.34 -5.47
CA GLY A 56 -50.72 -29.03 -6.39
C GLY A 56 -49.99 -30.07 -7.26
N GLN A 57 -50.22 -31.37 -6.99
CA GLN A 57 -50.09 -32.47 -7.97
C GLN A 57 -51.44 -32.60 -8.72
N PRO A 58 -51.55 -33.27 -9.90
CA PRO A 58 -51.54 -34.75 -10.06
C PRO A 58 -50.75 -35.17 -11.34
N GLY A 59 -50.53 -36.41 -11.76
CA GLY A 59 -51.10 -37.73 -11.49
C GLY A 59 -50.49 -38.76 -12.46
N GLN A 60 -50.82 -40.02 -12.24
CA GLN A 60 -50.13 -41.25 -12.66
C GLN A 60 -50.50 -41.81 -14.05
N GLY A 61 -49.67 -42.75 -14.53
CA GLY A 61 -50.03 -43.89 -15.40
C GLY A 61 -48.82 -44.39 -16.20
N ALA A 62 -48.53 -45.67 -16.43
CA ALA A 62 -49.02 -46.95 -15.95
C ALA A 62 -47.98 -48.04 -16.36
N VAL A 63 -47.88 -49.08 -15.52
CA VAL A 63 -47.53 -50.51 -15.72
C VAL A 63 -47.56 -51.08 -17.17
N ASN A 64 -46.95 -52.20 -17.60
CA ASN A 64 -46.18 -53.32 -17.03
C ASN A 64 -45.64 -54.15 -18.23
N SER A 65 -44.50 -54.85 -18.10
CA SER A 65 -44.29 -56.18 -18.72
C SER A 65 -43.05 -56.92 -18.17
N LEU A 66 -43.27 -58.15 -17.69
CA LEU A 66 -42.30 -59.23 -17.38
C LEU A 66 -42.51 -60.37 -18.43
N PRO A 67 -41.71 -61.47 -18.56
CA PRO A 67 -40.79 -62.06 -17.56
C PRO A 67 -39.44 -62.67 -18.05
N ALA A 68 -38.66 -63.00 -17.01
CA ALA A 68 -37.49 -63.86 -16.81
C ALA A 68 -36.97 -64.88 -17.86
N SER A 69 -35.64 -64.97 -17.96
CA SER A 69 -34.89 -66.25 -18.02
C SER A 69 -33.52 -66.15 -17.32
N ARG A 70 -33.04 -67.27 -16.76
CA ARG A 70 -32.00 -67.38 -15.70
C ARG A 70 -30.57 -67.65 -16.22
N ARG A 71 -29.63 -66.80 -15.79
CA ARG A 71 -28.22 -66.98 -15.29
C ARG A 71 -27.23 -67.92 -16.02
N PRO A 72 -25.94 -67.48 -16.04
CA PRO A 72 -24.94 -68.17 -15.21
C PRO A 72 -24.08 -67.24 -14.34
N ARG A 73 -23.38 -67.87 -13.39
CA ARG A 73 -22.70 -67.34 -12.20
C ARG A 73 -21.55 -66.37 -12.50
N ARG A 74 -21.50 -65.23 -11.81
CA ARG A 74 -20.30 -64.38 -11.66
C ARG A 74 -20.01 -64.10 -10.18
N ARG A 75 -18.70 -64.05 -9.89
CA ARG A 75 -18.04 -64.03 -8.57
C ARG A 75 -18.61 -62.98 -7.60
N ARG A 76 -18.71 -63.35 -6.32
CA ARG A 76 -18.98 -62.44 -5.19
C ARG A 76 -17.93 -61.31 -5.19
N ARG A 77 -18.36 -60.07 -5.45
CA ARG A 77 -17.67 -58.85 -5.01
C ARG A 77 -18.23 -58.50 -3.63
N VAL A 78 -17.34 -58.37 -2.66
CA VAL A 78 -17.67 -57.84 -1.33
C VAL A 78 -18.09 -56.38 -1.51
N ALA A 79 -19.24 -56.00 -0.97
CA ALA A 79 -19.73 -54.62 -0.97
C ALA A 79 -18.89 -53.80 0.02
N SER A 80 -18.38 -52.66 -0.43
CA SER A 80 -17.78 -51.62 0.41
C SER A 80 -18.84 -51.03 1.33
N PRO A 81 -18.50 -50.61 2.57
CA PRO A 81 -19.44 -49.92 3.43
C PRO A 81 -19.81 -48.55 2.84
N PRO A 82 -21.03 -48.05 3.14
CA PRO A 82 -21.48 -46.75 2.65
C PRO A 82 -20.62 -45.62 3.22
N ASP A 83 -20.35 -44.63 2.37
CA ASP A 83 -19.53 -43.46 2.63
C ASP A 83 -19.86 -42.80 3.97
N ALA A 84 -18.82 -42.64 4.80
CA ALA A 84 -18.89 -41.79 5.98
C ALA A 84 -19.20 -40.35 5.55
N PRO A 85 -20.06 -39.62 6.28
CA PRO A 85 -20.33 -38.23 5.97
C PRO A 85 -19.03 -37.42 6.03
N VAL A 86 -18.76 -36.67 4.97
CA VAL A 86 -17.65 -35.72 4.89
C VAL A 86 -17.84 -34.70 6.01
N VAL A 87 -16.98 -34.78 7.02
CA VAL A 87 -16.96 -33.85 8.15
C VAL A 87 -16.57 -32.47 7.59
N PRO A 88 -17.31 -31.39 7.89
CA PRO A 88 -16.85 -30.03 7.59
C PRO A 88 -15.50 -29.83 8.25
N VAL A 89 -14.52 -29.27 7.52
CA VAL A 89 -13.20 -28.94 8.06
C VAL A 89 -13.40 -28.11 9.34
N GLY A 90 -13.15 -28.76 10.49
CA GLY A 90 -13.38 -28.17 11.79
C GLY A 90 -12.53 -26.92 11.94
N LEU A 91 -13.18 -25.78 12.23
CA LEU A 91 -12.51 -24.62 12.79
C LEU A 91 -11.88 -25.07 14.11
N ARG A 92 -10.57 -25.34 14.12
CA ARG A 92 -9.84 -25.50 15.37
C ARG A 92 -10.11 -24.26 16.24
N PRO A 93 -10.33 -24.41 17.55
CA PRO A 93 -10.39 -23.28 18.45
C PRO A 93 -9.17 -22.39 18.24
N VAL A 94 -9.42 -21.10 18.04
CA VAL A 94 -8.38 -20.11 17.81
C VAL A 94 -7.59 -19.93 19.08
N ASP A 95 -6.33 -20.34 19.10
CA ASP A 95 -5.45 -20.10 20.24
C ASP A 95 -4.86 -18.69 20.14
N PRO A 96 -5.02 -17.82 21.15
CA PRO A 96 -4.39 -16.50 21.17
C PRO A 96 -2.88 -16.55 20.91
N ARG A 97 -2.19 -17.63 21.31
CA ARG A 97 -0.75 -17.84 21.10
C ARG A 97 -0.37 -17.96 19.62
N ASP A 98 -1.31 -18.36 18.76
CA ASP A 98 -1.07 -18.42 17.32
C ASP A 98 -0.92 -17.01 16.71
N TYR A 99 -1.43 -15.98 17.41
CA TYR A 99 -1.49 -14.58 16.97
C TYR A 99 -0.62 -13.64 17.81
N THR A 100 0.16 -14.19 18.74
CA THR A 100 1.09 -13.45 19.58
C THR A 100 2.49 -14.06 19.48
N LEU A 101 3.48 -13.24 19.10
CA LEU A 101 4.90 -13.58 19.13
C LEU A 101 5.53 -12.77 20.27
N SER A 102 5.92 -13.43 21.35
CA SER A 102 6.36 -12.74 22.58
C SER A 102 7.62 -13.36 23.15
N GLY A 103 8.56 -12.52 23.59
CA GLY A 103 9.73 -12.94 24.37
C GLY A 103 10.80 -13.71 23.58
N LEU A 104 10.77 -13.65 22.24
CA LEU A 104 11.69 -14.38 21.37
C LEU A 104 13.07 -13.72 21.34
N LYS A 105 14.14 -14.52 21.29
CA LYS A 105 15.52 -14.00 21.32
C LYS A 105 16.44 -14.71 20.33
N GLY A 106 16.97 -13.98 19.35
CA GLY A 106 17.89 -14.53 18.34
C GLY A 106 17.22 -15.50 17.36
N GLU A 107 15.88 -15.52 17.31
CA GLU A 107 15.11 -16.50 16.56
C GLU A 107 14.71 -16.00 15.18
N THR A 108 14.46 -16.93 14.26
CA THR A 108 13.80 -16.65 12.98
C THR A 108 12.47 -17.38 12.94
N VAL A 109 11.37 -16.62 13.02
CA VAL A 109 10.00 -17.16 13.12
C VAL A 109 9.10 -16.51 12.08
N GLY A 110 7.94 -17.11 11.84
CA GLY A 110 6.98 -16.50 10.94
C GLY A 110 5.60 -17.15 10.91
N ARG A 111 4.78 -16.64 10.00
CA ARG A 111 3.48 -17.19 9.64
C ARG A 111 3.41 -17.33 8.12
N LEU A 112 3.01 -18.52 7.67
CA LEU A 112 2.81 -18.83 6.26
C LEU A 112 1.47 -18.29 5.76
N PRO A 113 1.29 -18.18 4.43
CA PRO A 113 0.01 -17.81 3.84
C PRO A 113 -1.15 -18.65 4.39
N GLY A 114 -2.22 -17.98 4.83
CA GLY A 114 -3.43 -18.59 5.38
C GLY A 114 -3.41 -18.82 6.90
N GLN A 115 -2.26 -18.68 7.58
CA GLN A 115 -2.19 -18.89 9.03
C GLN A 115 -2.73 -17.71 9.85
N VAL A 116 -2.69 -16.49 9.32
CA VAL A 116 -3.20 -15.29 10.00
C VAL A 116 -4.64 -15.01 9.56
N SER A 117 -4.88 -15.07 8.25
CA SER A 117 -6.19 -14.91 7.62
C SER A 117 -6.97 -13.67 8.10
N GLY A 118 -6.32 -12.52 8.11
CA GLY A 118 -6.98 -11.24 8.40
C GLY A 118 -7.25 -10.98 9.89
N ARG A 119 -6.67 -11.76 10.80
CA ARG A 119 -6.76 -11.54 12.25
C ARG A 119 -5.71 -10.53 12.74
N PRO A 120 -5.91 -9.88 13.90
CA PRO A 120 -4.89 -9.04 14.51
C PRO A 120 -3.68 -9.87 14.96
N LEU A 121 -2.50 -9.25 14.96
CA LEU A 121 -1.27 -9.83 15.49
C LEU A 121 -0.61 -8.90 16.50
N ALA A 122 -0.03 -9.49 17.54
CA ALA A 122 0.82 -8.79 18.50
C ALA A 122 2.22 -9.39 18.49
N ILE A 123 3.24 -8.55 18.34
CA ILE A 123 4.65 -8.91 18.46
C ILE A 123 5.22 -8.08 19.59
N GLN A 124 5.76 -8.71 20.63
CA GLN A 124 6.18 -7.99 21.83
C GLN A 124 7.45 -8.59 22.46
N ASP A 125 8.27 -7.77 23.10
CA ASP A 125 9.43 -8.20 23.88
C ASP A 125 10.43 -9.10 23.12
N CYS A 126 10.60 -8.88 21.81
CA CYS A 126 11.51 -9.66 20.98
C CYS A 126 12.87 -8.97 20.82
N SER A 127 13.97 -9.73 20.88
CA SER A 127 15.32 -9.19 20.64
C SER A 127 16.09 -10.01 19.61
N ASP A 128 16.84 -9.34 18.73
CA ASP A 128 17.72 -10.00 17.74
C ASP A 128 16.98 -10.98 16.80
N CYS A 129 15.68 -10.76 16.58
CA CYS A 129 14.82 -11.68 15.86
C CYS A 129 14.62 -11.30 14.38
N ARG A 130 14.29 -12.30 13.56
CA ARG A 130 13.77 -12.11 12.20
C ARG A 130 12.36 -12.68 12.13
N ILE A 131 11.36 -11.83 11.91
CA ILE A 131 9.95 -12.18 12.02
C ILE A 131 9.28 -11.96 10.67
N PHE A 132 8.74 -13.02 10.07
CA PHE A 132 8.15 -12.99 8.73
C PHE A 132 6.67 -13.38 8.76
N ILE A 133 5.78 -12.43 8.56
CA ILE A 133 4.33 -12.65 8.47
C ILE A 133 3.92 -12.60 6.99
N PHE A 134 3.92 -13.75 6.33
CA PHE A 134 3.55 -13.91 4.91
C PHE A 134 2.03 -14.07 4.72
N ASP A 135 1.25 -13.25 5.41
CA ASP A 135 -0.21 -13.23 5.31
C ASP A 135 -0.77 -11.84 5.63
N HIS A 136 -2.01 -11.59 5.24
CA HIS A 136 -2.74 -10.38 5.59
C HIS A 136 -3.28 -10.43 7.03
N SER A 137 -3.37 -9.27 7.66
CA SER A 137 -3.83 -9.10 9.04
C SER A 137 -4.82 -7.93 9.17
N ALA A 138 -5.61 -7.91 10.24
CA ALA A 138 -6.48 -6.77 10.54
C ALA A 138 -5.69 -5.59 11.09
N ALA A 139 -4.75 -5.86 11.99
CA ALA A 139 -3.88 -4.90 12.64
C ALA A 139 -2.62 -5.62 13.13
N VAL A 140 -1.52 -4.88 13.28
CA VAL A 140 -0.28 -5.40 13.87
C VAL A 140 0.22 -4.39 14.90
N THR A 141 0.51 -4.87 16.11
CA THR A 141 1.30 -4.11 17.10
C THR A 141 2.67 -4.73 17.24
N VAL A 142 3.70 -3.89 17.29
CA VAL A 142 5.09 -4.28 17.53
C VAL A 142 5.59 -3.48 18.71
N ASP A 143 5.79 -4.14 19.84
CA ASP A 143 6.02 -3.52 21.14
C ASP A 143 7.36 -3.95 21.72
N ASP A 144 8.14 -3.01 22.24
CA ASP A 144 9.33 -3.31 23.06
C ASP A 144 10.34 -4.25 22.36
N CYS A 145 10.46 -4.14 21.03
CA CYS A 145 11.35 -4.97 20.22
C CYS A 145 12.69 -4.26 19.96
N THR A 146 13.79 -5.00 20.04
CA THR A 146 15.14 -4.45 19.84
C THR A 146 15.93 -5.27 18.80
N ASN A 147 16.63 -4.60 17.87
CA ASN A 147 17.45 -5.24 16.84
C ASN A 147 16.69 -6.32 16.04
N CYS A 148 15.42 -6.06 15.73
CA CYS A 148 14.56 -7.01 15.03
C CYS A 148 14.34 -6.63 13.56
N ARG A 149 14.15 -7.64 12.71
CA ARG A 149 13.83 -7.49 11.29
C ARG A 149 12.46 -8.07 10.99
N PHE A 150 11.61 -7.30 10.34
CA PHE A 150 10.21 -7.66 10.12
C PHE A 150 9.86 -7.67 8.64
N PHE A 151 9.22 -8.73 8.19
CA PHE A 151 8.33 -8.66 7.03
C PHE A 151 6.90 -8.78 7.54
N LEU A 152 6.07 -7.77 7.28
CA LEU A 152 4.66 -7.76 7.63
C LEU A 152 3.84 -7.68 6.34
N GLY A 153 3.05 -8.71 6.08
CA GLY A 153 2.10 -8.72 4.98
C GLY A 153 1.03 -7.62 5.11
N PRO A 154 0.13 -7.50 4.12
CA PRO A 154 -0.84 -6.41 4.05
C PRO A 154 -1.72 -6.30 5.30
N VAL A 155 -1.64 -5.16 5.98
CA VAL A 155 -2.41 -4.86 7.21
C VAL A 155 -3.60 -3.98 6.85
N LYS A 156 -4.82 -4.53 6.97
CA LYS A 156 -6.06 -3.80 6.63
C LYS A 156 -6.21 -2.47 7.38
N GLY A 157 -5.81 -2.44 8.65
CA GLY A 157 -5.85 -1.27 9.50
C GLY A 157 -4.45 -0.73 9.78
N SER A 158 -4.09 -0.65 11.07
CA SER A 158 -2.86 -0.03 11.51
C SER A 158 -1.72 -1.04 11.74
N ALA A 159 -0.52 -0.66 11.29
CA ALA A 159 0.73 -1.19 11.82
C ALA A 159 1.30 -0.18 12.82
N PHE A 160 1.41 -0.57 14.09
CA PHE A 160 1.82 0.33 15.18
C PHE A 160 3.07 -0.20 15.88
N PHE A 161 4.18 0.53 15.75
CA PHE A 161 5.44 0.27 16.43
C PHE A 161 5.52 1.13 17.71
N ARG A 162 5.79 0.53 18.86
CA ARG A 162 5.93 1.21 20.15
C ARG A 162 7.20 0.75 20.86
N ASN A 163 7.96 1.68 21.44
CA ASN A 163 9.17 1.37 22.20
C ASN A 163 10.20 0.50 21.45
N CYS A 164 10.24 0.57 20.11
CA CYS A 164 11.13 -0.27 19.30
C CYS A 164 12.47 0.41 19.04
N ARG A 165 13.56 -0.36 19.07
CA ARG A 165 14.93 0.17 18.86
C ARG A 165 15.71 -0.64 17.84
N ASP A 166 16.46 0.03 16.97
CA ASP A 166 17.34 -0.59 15.96
C ASP A 166 16.60 -1.62 15.08
N CYS A 167 15.37 -1.31 14.71
CA CYS A 167 14.49 -2.24 14.00
C CYS A 167 14.41 -1.91 12.52
N LYS A 168 14.16 -2.95 11.71
CA LYS A 168 13.99 -2.82 10.26
C LYS A 168 12.73 -3.54 9.83
N ALA A 169 11.89 -2.92 9.00
CA ALA A 169 10.61 -3.48 8.60
C ALA A 169 10.33 -3.27 7.11
N VAL A 170 9.69 -4.26 6.49
CA VAL A 170 8.95 -4.12 5.24
C VAL A 170 7.48 -4.34 5.59
N VAL A 171 6.63 -3.33 5.36
CA VAL A 171 5.21 -3.40 5.77
C VAL A 171 4.31 -2.66 4.79
N ALA A 172 3.17 -3.27 4.49
CA ALA A 172 2.05 -2.62 3.81
C ALA A 172 0.88 -2.48 4.79
N CYS A 173 0.30 -1.29 4.91
CA CYS A 173 -0.78 -1.02 5.85
C CYS A 173 -1.69 0.12 5.38
N GLN A 174 -2.88 0.23 5.99
CA GLN A 174 -3.69 1.43 5.79
C GLN A 174 -3.08 2.63 6.53
N GLN A 175 -2.70 2.42 7.79
CA GLN A 175 -2.12 3.46 8.65
C GLN A 175 -0.83 2.98 9.29
N PHE A 176 0.26 3.71 9.06
CA PHE A 176 1.51 3.50 9.78
C PHE A 176 1.63 4.44 10.97
N ARG A 177 2.00 3.90 12.13
CA ARG A 177 2.27 4.69 13.34
C ARG A 177 3.54 4.19 14.02
N SER A 178 4.38 5.11 14.49
CA SER A 178 5.42 4.81 15.48
C SER A 178 5.31 5.73 16.69
N ARG A 179 5.57 5.18 17.87
CA ARG A 179 5.70 5.97 19.10
C ARG A 179 6.89 5.49 19.92
N ASP A 180 7.65 6.40 20.51
CA ASP A 180 8.76 6.06 21.42
C ASP A 180 9.82 5.14 20.76
N CYS A 181 10.00 5.24 19.43
CA CYS A 181 10.92 4.40 18.66
C CYS A 181 12.25 5.10 18.38
N ALA A 182 13.34 4.34 18.25
CA ALA A 182 14.66 4.87 17.90
C ALA A 182 15.33 4.00 16.82
N GLU A 183 15.90 4.62 15.77
CA GLU A 183 16.57 3.93 14.67
C GLU A 183 15.68 2.86 14.01
N LEU A 184 14.63 3.32 13.33
CA LEU A 184 13.65 2.47 12.66
C LEU A 184 13.71 2.65 11.13
N ASP A 185 14.15 1.63 10.40
CA ASP A 185 14.14 1.60 8.93
C ASP A 185 12.87 0.91 8.43
N VAL A 186 12.06 1.59 7.62
CA VAL A 186 10.79 1.03 7.13
C VAL A 186 10.66 1.16 5.61
N PHE A 187 10.55 0.03 4.91
CA PHE A 187 10.08 -0.02 3.53
C PHE A 187 8.57 -0.12 3.53
N LEU A 188 7.91 1.00 3.25
CA LEU A 188 6.52 1.24 3.59
C LEU A 188 5.62 1.30 2.35
N CYS A 189 4.46 0.67 2.46
CA CYS A 189 3.28 0.99 1.68
C CYS A 189 2.20 1.43 2.65
N SER A 190 1.87 2.72 2.65
CA SER A 190 0.86 3.29 3.55
C SER A 190 -0.23 3.96 2.74
N ALA A 191 -1.49 3.58 2.93
CA ALA A 191 -2.60 4.21 2.21
C ALA A 191 -2.83 5.67 2.64
N THR A 192 -2.51 6.00 3.91
CA THR A 192 -2.57 7.35 4.47
C THR A 192 -1.19 7.89 4.81
N GLN A 193 -1.14 9.16 5.22
CA GLN A 193 0.07 9.79 5.72
C GLN A 193 0.66 8.99 6.91
N PRO A 194 1.93 8.53 6.85
CA PRO A 194 2.61 7.89 7.96
C PRO A 194 2.81 8.86 9.12
N VAL A 195 2.67 8.38 10.35
CA VAL A 195 2.76 9.21 11.56
C VAL A 195 3.87 8.71 12.48
N ILE A 196 4.64 9.65 13.04
CA ILE A 196 5.58 9.40 14.13
C ILE A 196 5.30 10.31 15.32
N GLU A 197 5.61 9.83 16.52
CA GLU A 197 5.47 10.56 17.78
C GLU A 197 6.60 10.12 18.73
N ALA A 198 7.23 11.07 19.43
CA ALA A 198 8.30 10.84 20.39
C ALA A 198 9.39 9.85 19.90
N SER A 199 9.71 9.90 18.59
CA SER A 199 10.59 8.93 17.93
C SER A 199 11.79 9.65 17.30
N SER A 200 12.91 8.96 17.14
CA SER A 200 14.12 9.52 16.51
C SER A 200 14.76 8.53 15.54
N GLY A 201 15.39 9.05 14.48
CA GLY A 201 16.05 8.19 13.49
C GLY A 201 15.09 7.28 12.73
N VAL A 202 13.84 7.70 12.48
CA VAL A 202 12.91 6.95 11.64
C VAL A 202 13.24 7.24 10.17
N ARG A 203 13.50 6.20 9.39
CA ARG A 203 13.85 6.33 7.97
C ARG A 203 12.93 5.49 7.11
N CYS A 204 12.37 6.07 6.05
CA CYS A 204 11.42 5.37 5.18
C CYS A 204 11.90 5.23 3.74
N GLY A 205 11.61 4.08 3.14
CA GLY A 205 11.77 3.76 1.72
C GLY A 205 10.45 3.23 1.15
N CYS A 206 10.33 3.17 -0.18
CA CYS A 206 9.14 2.59 -0.81
C CYS A 206 9.11 1.07 -0.57
N PHE A 207 7.93 0.51 -0.28
CA PHE A 207 7.74 -0.93 -0.24
C PHE A 207 8.24 -1.59 -1.53
N GLN A 208 9.05 -2.63 -1.38
CA GLN A 208 9.61 -3.40 -2.49
C GLN A 208 9.66 -4.87 -2.08
N PHE A 209 8.67 -5.65 -2.48
CA PHE A 209 8.62 -7.08 -2.14
C PHE A 209 7.62 -7.84 -3.01
N TYR A 210 7.89 -9.13 -3.19
CA TYR A 210 7.05 -10.05 -3.95
C TYR A 210 7.06 -11.44 -3.33
N TYR A 211 5.91 -12.10 -3.33
CA TYR A 211 5.73 -13.55 -3.34
C TYR A 211 4.36 -13.86 -3.96
N PRO A 212 4.11 -15.10 -4.45
CA PRO A 212 2.95 -15.41 -5.28
C PRO A 212 1.58 -15.01 -4.68
N GLU A 213 1.40 -15.19 -3.37
CA GLU A 213 0.14 -14.94 -2.68
C GLU A 213 -0.10 -13.46 -2.36
N LEU A 214 0.96 -12.63 -2.37
CA LEU A 214 0.93 -11.25 -1.86
C LEU A 214 -0.13 -10.38 -2.55
N ALA A 215 -0.30 -10.51 -3.87
CA ALA A 215 -1.32 -9.74 -4.61
C ALA A 215 -2.75 -10.03 -4.09
N SER A 216 -3.07 -11.30 -3.84
CA SER A 216 -4.38 -11.68 -3.30
C SER A 216 -4.59 -11.19 -1.86
N GLN A 217 -3.50 -11.09 -1.09
CA GLN A 217 -3.52 -10.59 0.28
C GLN A 217 -3.71 -9.07 0.36
N PHE A 218 -3.13 -8.29 -0.57
CA PHE A 218 -3.44 -6.86 -0.72
C PHE A 218 -4.94 -6.65 -0.96
N LYS A 219 -5.53 -7.45 -1.87
CA LYS A 219 -6.97 -7.43 -2.14
C LYS A 219 -7.79 -7.81 -0.90
N ALA A 220 -7.40 -8.86 -0.17
CA ALA A 220 -8.08 -9.29 1.05
C ALA A 220 -8.01 -8.23 2.17
N ALA A 221 -6.91 -7.50 2.26
CA ALA A 221 -6.75 -6.37 3.18
C ALA A 221 -7.49 -5.10 2.74
N GLY A 222 -8.00 -5.05 1.50
CA GLY A 222 -8.65 -3.86 0.95
C GLY A 222 -7.66 -2.72 0.65
N LEU A 223 -6.39 -3.04 0.40
CA LEU A 223 -5.36 -2.07 0.08
C LEU A 223 -5.09 -2.05 -1.43
N SER A 224 -5.14 -0.86 -2.02
CA SER A 224 -4.67 -0.67 -3.40
C SER A 224 -3.15 -0.62 -3.41
N VAL A 225 -2.54 -1.35 -4.35
CA VAL A 225 -1.09 -1.28 -4.60
C VAL A 225 -0.66 0.08 -5.20
N PHE A 226 -1.60 0.89 -5.67
CA PHE A 226 -1.35 2.21 -6.24
C PHE A 226 -1.53 3.34 -5.22
N ASN A 227 -2.02 3.08 -4.00
CA ASN A 227 -2.17 4.09 -2.96
C ASN A 227 -1.05 3.96 -1.94
N ASN A 228 0.05 4.70 -2.15
CA ASN A 228 1.22 4.64 -1.29
C ASN A 228 1.79 6.04 -0.96
N CYS A 229 1.66 6.46 0.30
CA CYS A 229 2.11 7.74 0.83
C CYS A 229 3.39 7.64 1.68
N TRP A 230 4.20 6.60 1.45
CA TRP A 230 5.38 6.25 2.26
C TRP A 230 6.37 7.39 2.54
N SER A 231 6.47 8.40 1.65
CA SER A 231 7.47 9.46 1.77
C SER A 231 6.98 10.72 2.49
N ARG A 232 5.70 10.80 2.89
CA ARG A 232 5.08 11.99 3.52
C ARG A 232 4.94 11.82 5.04
N GLY A 233 6.02 11.64 5.79
CA GLY A 233 5.91 11.50 7.25
C GLY A 233 5.32 12.74 7.93
N HIS A 234 4.46 12.54 8.93
CA HIS A 234 4.02 13.59 9.86
C HIS A 234 4.57 13.29 11.26
N ASP A 235 5.24 14.28 11.84
CA ASP A 235 5.80 14.21 13.19
C ASP A 235 4.93 15.04 14.15
N PHE A 236 4.34 14.38 15.14
CA PHE A 236 3.53 15.03 16.18
C PHE A 236 4.36 15.73 17.26
N THR A 237 5.67 15.46 17.32
CA THR A 237 6.56 15.97 18.37
C THR A 237 7.83 16.59 17.79
N PRO A 238 7.71 17.54 16.83
CA PRO A 238 8.89 18.11 16.19
C PRO A 238 9.74 18.89 17.19
N ALA A 239 11.05 18.69 17.14
CA ALA A 239 12.02 19.44 17.93
C ALA A 239 12.90 20.32 17.02
N ALA A 240 13.12 21.58 17.41
CA ALA A 240 13.86 22.54 16.60
C ALA A 240 15.31 22.09 16.36
N GLY A 241 15.70 21.98 15.09
CA GLY A 241 17.05 21.56 14.70
C GLY A 241 17.27 20.05 14.70
N GLU A 242 16.24 19.26 15.05
CA GLU A 242 16.26 17.81 14.94
C GLU A 242 15.46 17.36 13.72
N ASP A 243 15.84 16.23 13.17
CA ASP A 243 15.18 15.63 12.03
C ASP A 243 14.89 14.17 12.36
N HIS A 244 13.66 13.95 12.84
CA HIS A 244 13.18 12.67 13.36
C HIS A 244 12.75 11.70 12.26
N TRP A 245 12.47 12.21 11.05
CA TRP A 245 12.01 11.45 9.90
C TRP A 245 12.83 11.74 8.66
N ARG A 246 13.41 10.71 8.05
CA ARG A 246 14.18 10.85 6.81
C ARG A 246 13.76 9.84 5.76
N LEU A 247 14.12 10.12 4.50
CA LEU A 247 14.01 9.14 3.43
C LEU A 247 15.29 8.30 3.39
N LEU A 248 15.17 6.97 3.32
CA LEU A 248 16.30 6.07 3.04
C LEU A 248 16.92 6.40 1.67
N ALA A 249 18.18 6.04 1.41
CA ALA A 249 18.72 6.15 0.06
C ALA A 249 17.94 5.26 -0.94
N GLU A 250 18.04 5.56 -2.24
CA GLU A 250 17.34 4.79 -3.30
C GLU A 250 17.76 3.30 -3.29
N ASP A 251 19.06 3.06 -3.11
CA ASP A 251 19.67 1.74 -3.04
C ASP A 251 19.60 1.13 -1.62
N GLY A 252 18.81 1.72 -0.71
CA GLY A 252 18.91 1.73 0.76
C GLY A 252 18.92 0.39 1.53
N GLY A 253 19.54 -0.64 0.98
CA GLY A 253 19.86 -1.89 1.66
C GLY A 253 18.65 -2.73 1.95
N LEU A 254 17.59 -2.74 1.12
CA LEU A 254 16.40 -3.58 1.35
C LEU A 254 16.76 -5.03 1.68
N ARG A 255 17.73 -5.61 0.96
CA ARG A 255 18.24 -6.97 1.20
C ARG A 255 18.90 -7.12 2.57
N ASP A 256 19.52 -6.06 3.07
CA ASP A 256 20.10 -5.98 4.41
C ASP A 256 19.04 -5.71 5.48
N CYS A 257 17.91 -5.11 5.11
CA CYS A 257 16.80 -4.83 6.02
C CYS A 257 15.96 -6.08 6.29
N VAL A 258 15.66 -6.85 5.25
CA VAL A 258 14.91 -8.11 5.35
C VAL A 258 15.57 -9.15 4.43
N PRO A 259 16.57 -9.90 4.94
CA PRO A 259 17.17 -10.98 4.17
C PRO A 259 16.13 -12.09 3.93
N PRO A 260 16.27 -12.87 2.84
CA PRO A 260 15.40 -14.03 2.62
C PRO A 260 15.38 -14.94 3.86
N PRO A 261 14.23 -15.51 4.21
CA PRO A 261 14.12 -16.34 5.40
C PRO A 261 15.03 -17.57 5.29
N ALA A 262 15.91 -17.75 6.28
CA ALA A 262 16.83 -18.89 6.33
C ALA A 262 16.20 -20.17 6.91
N ALA A 263 15.10 -20.02 7.67
CA ALA A 263 14.38 -21.14 8.28
C ALA A 263 13.66 -21.99 7.23
N GLU A 264 13.86 -23.32 7.27
CA GLU A 264 13.31 -24.27 6.28
C GLU A 264 11.79 -24.13 6.09
N GLU A 265 11.05 -23.92 7.17
CA GLU A 265 9.59 -23.79 7.15
C GLU A 265 9.13 -22.58 6.32
N LEU A 266 9.92 -21.50 6.30
CA LEU A 266 9.61 -20.26 5.60
C LEU A 266 10.14 -20.23 4.16
N LYS A 267 11.05 -21.14 3.79
CA LYS A 267 11.59 -21.27 2.41
C LYS A 267 10.53 -21.68 1.39
N ALA A 268 9.40 -22.22 1.85
CA ALA A 268 8.26 -22.51 0.99
C ALA A 268 7.72 -21.24 0.29
N VAL A 269 7.86 -20.06 0.92
CA VAL A 269 7.43 -18.79 0.35
C VAL A 269 8.51 -18.24 -0.57
N ARG A 270 8.21 -18.20 -1.87
CA ARG A 270 9.15 -17.75 -2.91
C ARG A 270 9.22 -16.24 -2.98
N VAL A 271 10.07 -15.65 -2.15
CA VAL A 271 10.22 -14.19 -2.06
C VAL A 271 11.14 -13.61 -3.15
N SER A 272 10.87 -12.37 -3.56
CA SER A 272 11.82 -11.52 -4.28
C SER A 272 11.76 -10.11 -3.73
N ALA A 273 12.93 -9.49 -3.63
CA ALA A 273 13.13 -8.10 -3.22
C ALA A 273 13.64 -7.24 -4.40
N GLU A 274 13.44 -7.70 -5.64
CA GLU A 274 13.82 -6.96 -6.85
C GLU A 274 12.74 -5.92 -7.19
N ALA A 275 13.16 -4.71 -7.56
CA ALA A 275 12.25 -3.60 -7.87
C ALA A 275 11.24 -3.97 -8.96
N GLY A 276 11.69 -4.52 -10.09
CA GLY A 276 10.83 -4.91 -11.22
C GLY A 276 9.88 -6.07 -10.93
N ARG A 277 10.00 -6.76 -9.79
CA ARG A 277 9.07 -7.83 -9.38
C ARG A 277 8.10 -7.41 -8.30
N SER A 278 8.30 -6.23 -7.68
CA SER A 278 7.53 -5.78 -6.54
C SER A 278 6.02 -5.72 -6.86
N ILE A 279 5.20 -6.15 -5.89
CA ILE A 279 3.74 -6.01 -5.98
C ILE A 279 3.32 -4.54 -5.90
N VAL A 280 4.02 -3.71 -5.13
CA VAL A 280 3.79 -2.27 -5.11
C VAL A 280 4.78 -1.64 -6.10
N PRO A 281 4.33 -0.82 -7.07
CA PRO A 281 5.24 -0.06 -7.92
C PRO A 281 6.21 0.76 -7.06
N VAL A 282 7.50 0.66 -7.35
CA VAL A 282 8.52 1.44 -6.63
C VAL A 282 8.42 2.88 -7.10
N THR A 283 8.12 3.78 -6.18
CA THR A 283 7.86 5.21 -6.45
C THR A 283 8.96 6.09 -5.87
N TRP A 284 9.26 7.21 -6.53
CA TRP A 284 10.23 8.21 -6.09
C TRP A 284 9.75 8.97 -4.84
N GLY A 285 8.43 9.16 -4.72
CA GLY A 285 7.80 9.91 -3.65
C GLY A 285 8.24 11.37 -3.66
N HIS A 286 8.47 11.92 -2.47
CA HIS A 286 8.81 13.33 -2.25
C HIS A 286 10.32 13.61 -2.23
N ARG A 287 11.11 12.73 -2.85
CA ARG A 287 12.53 13.00 -3.09
C ARG A 287 12.67 14.16 -4.10
N PRO A 288 13.80 14.89 -4.08
CA PRO A 288 14.09 15.90 -5.10
C PRO A 288 13.98 15.30 -6.50
N LYS A 289 13.19 15.92 -7.38
CA LYS A 289 13.03 15.49 -8.77
C LYS A 289 14.24 15.93 -9.60
N PRO A 290 14.79 15.08 -10.48
CA PRO A 290 15.93 15.45 -11.34
C PRO A 290 15.54 16.39 -12.49
N SER A 291 14.27 16.39 -12.90
CA SER A 291 13.73 17.26 -13.95
C SER A 291 12.54 18.05 -13.43
N ASP A 292 12.29 19.23 -14.01
CA ASP A 292 11.09 20.03 -13.80
C ASP A 292 9.90 19.55 -14.66
N GLU A 293 10.13 18.64 -15.62
CA GLU A 293 9.08 18.06 -16.45
C GLU A 293 8.41 16.87 -15.76
N SER A 294 7.09 16.97 -15.59
CA SER A 294 6.24 15.86 -15.13
C SER A 294 5.29 15.42 -16.24
N CYS A 295 4.72 14.23 -16.14
CA CYS A 295 3.68 13.74 -17.03
C CYS A 295 2.62 12.99 -16.23
N LEU A 296 1.36 13.37 -16.36
CA LEU A 296 0.23 12.62 -15.81
C LEU A 296 -0.28 11.64 -16.85
N ALA A 297 -0.40 10.37 -16.48
CA ALA A 297 -1.17 9.38 -17.21
C ALA A 297 -2.33 8.86 -16.34
N VAL A 298 -3.56 8.85 -16.85
CA VAL A 298 -4.73 8.32 -16.13
C VAL A 298 -5.38 7.19 -16.93
N LEU A 299 -5.41 6.01 -16.32
CA LEU A 299 -6.04 4.81 -16.85
C LEU A 299 -7.42 4.63 -16.20
N PHE A 300 -8.41 4.29 -17.00
CA PHE A 300 -9.79 4.10 -16.54
C PHE A 300 -10.06 2.63 -16.21
N ALA A 301 -11.05 2.39 -15.34
CA ALA A 301 -11.40 1.04 -14.90
C ALA A 301 -11.79 0.10 -16.06
N GLY A 302 -11.27 -1.12 -16.00
CA GLY A 302 -11.47 -2.19 -16.97
C GLY A 302 -10.67 -3.45 -16.58
N ASP A 303 -10.88 -4.55 -17.30
CA ASP A 303 -10.33 -5.87 -16.95
C ASP A 303 -8.79 -5.91 -16.90
N TYR A 304 -8.13 -5.05 -17.69
CA TYR A 304 -6.68 -5.02 -17.84
C TYR A 304 -6.02 -3.78 -17.24
N THR A 305 -6.74 -2.92 -16.50
CA THR A 305 -6.21 -1.62 -16.03
C THR A 305 -4.94 -1.78 -15.19
N THR A 306 -4.90 -2.72 -14.24
CA THR A 306 -3.70 -2.98 -13.42
C THR A 306 -2.53 -3.48 -14.27
N ALA A 307 -2.78 -4.35 -15.24
CA ALA A 307 -1.73 -4.87 -16.14
C ALA A 307 -1.20 -3.76 -17.06
N ASN A 308 -2.09 -2.94 -17.61
CA ASN A 308 -1.73 -1.80 -18.46
C ASN A 308 -0.95 -0.74 -17.68
N ALA A 309 -1.34 -0.44 -16.44
CA ALA A 309 -0.59 0.48 -15.58
C ALA A 309 0.83 -0.02 -15.32
N ARG A 310 0.99 -1.31 -14.96
CA ARG A 310 2.32 -1.93 -14.79
C ARG A 310 3.12 -1.88 -16.08
N LYS A 311 2.50 -2.23 -17.21
CA LYS A 311 3.19 -2.22 -18.51
C LYS A 311 3.66 -0.81 -18.88
N LEU A 312 2.85 0.22 -18.66
CA LEU A 312 3.25 1.61 -18.91
C LEU A 312 4.38 2.05 -17.97
N ILE A 313 4.34 1.65 -16.69
CA ILE A 313 5.44 1.88 -15.74
C ILE A 313 6.73 1.23 -16.24
N ASP A 314 6.69 -0.04 -16.63
CA ASP A 314 7.86 -0.78 -17.10
C ASP A 314 8.49 -0.14 -18.35
N GLU A 315 7.67 0.33 -19.30
CA GLU A 315 8.16 0.98 -20.52
C GLU A 315 8.76 2.37 -20.24
N MET A 316 8.13 3.17 -19.38
CA MET A 316 8.66 4.48 -18.99
C MET A 316 9.94 4.36 -18.16
N VAL A 317 9.94 3.50 -17.13
CA VAL A 317 11.12 3.27 -16.29
C VAL A 317 12.25 2.62 -17.09
N GLY A 318 11.93 1.69 -18.00
CA GLY A 318 12.91 1.06 -18.89
C GLY A 318 13.59 2.05 -19.85
N LYS A 319 12.97 3.21 -20.11
CA LYS A 319 13.55 4.33 -20.88
C LYS A 319 14.23 5.39 -20.01
N GLY A 320 14.32 5.18 -18.70
CA GLY A 320 15.03 6.06 -17.77
C GLY A 320 14.17 7.14 -17.10
N PHE A 321 12.83 7.09 -17.23
CA PHE A 321 11.93 8.01 -16.54
C PHE A 321 11.63 7.52 -15.13
N LEU A 322 11.41 8.45 -14.21
CA LEU A 322 11.06 8.13 -12.83
C LEU A 322 9.54 8.04 -12.66
N LEU A 323 9.07 7.01 -11.96
CA LEU A 323 7.70 6.97 -11.44
C LEU A 323 7.66 7.76 -10.11
N VAL A 324 7.06 8.93 -10.10
CA VAL A 324 7.02 9.79 -8.91
C VAL A 324 6.05 9.26 -7.87
N GLN A 325 4.80 9.06 -8.27
CA GLN A 325 3.74 8.57 -7.41
C GLN A 325 2.61 7.98 -8.27
N THR A 326 1.73 7.23 -7.60
CA THR A 326 0.55 6.62 -8.21
C THR A 326 -0.67 6.89 -7.35
N LYS A 327 -1.85 6.72 -7.94
CA LYS A 327 -3.11 6.79 -7.19
C LYS A 327 -4.21 5.96 -7.79
N GLU A 328 -5.02 5.32 -6.96
CA GLU A 328 -6.29 4.72 -7.34
C GLU A 328 -7.43 5.38 -6.56
N VAL A 329 -8.33 6.04 -7.28
CA VAL A 329 -9.40 6.86 -6.69
C VAL A 329 -10.63 6.89 -7.61
N SER A 330 -11.83 6.96 -7.03
CA SER A 330 -13.05 7.20 -7.79
C SER A 330 -13.09 8.67 -8.22
N MET A 331 -13.33 8.94 -9.49
CA MET A 331 -13.30 10.29 -10.06
C MET A 331 -14.69 10.67 -10.56
N LYS A 332 -15.20 11.85 -10.20
CA LYS A 332 -16.50 12.34 -10.68
C LYS A 332 -16.33 13.17 -11.95
N ALA A 333 -17.45 13.48 -12.62
CA ALA A 333 -17.44 14.31 -13.82
C ALA A 333 -16.86 15.71 -13.56
N GLU A 334 -17.13 16.31 -12.39
CA GLU A 334 -16.55 17.60 -12.00
C GLU A 334 -15.02 17.53 -11.87
N ASP A 335 -14.51 16.46 -11.26
CA ASP A 335 -13.07 16.22 -11.12
C ASP A 335 -12.43 16.05 -12.50
N ALA A 336 -13.07 15.26 -13.38
CA ALA A 336 -12.61 15.03 -14.74
C ALA A 336 -12.57 16.32 -15.58
N GLN A 337 -13.56 17.20 -15.43
CA GLN A 337 -13.56 18.53 -16.07
C GLN A 337 -12.38 19.38 -15.58
N ARG A 338 -12.06 19.33 -14.29
CA ARG A 338 -10.95 20.09 -13.72
C ARG A 338 -9.59 19.59 -14.19
N VAL A 339 -9.39 18.27 -14.26
CA VAL A 339 -8.11 17.65 -14.63
C VAL A 339 -7.92 17.58 -16.15
N PHE A 340 -8.91 17.05 -16.88
CA PHE A 340 -8.77 16.78 -18.32
C PHE A 340 -9.23 17.92 -19.23
N GLN A 341 -9.87 18.95 -18.66
CA GLN A 341 -10.26 20.18 -19.36
C GLN A 341 -11.09 19.89 -20.61
N GLU A 342 -10.67 20.40 -21.77
CA GLU A 342 -11.37 20.24 -23.04
C GLU A 342 -11.53 18.77 -23.45
N LYS A 343 -10.65 17.87 -22.97
CA LYS A 343 -10.72 16.42 -23.21
C LYS A 343 -11.62 15.66 -22.25
N ALA A 344 -12.21 16.31 -21.24
CA ALA A 344 -12.99 15.63 -20.21
C ALA A 344 -14.19 14.84 -20.79
N SER A 345 -14.84 15.37 -21.83
CA SER A 345 -15.98 14.72 -22.50
C SER A 345 -15.64 13.33 -23.06
N ASP A 346 -14.39 13.09 -23.47
CA ASP A 346 -13.95 11.80 -24.00
C ASP A 346 -13.83 10.71 -22.92
N PHE A 347 -13.69 11.13 -21.66
CA PHE A 347 -13.34 10.27 -20.52
C PHE A 347 -14.47 10.14 -19.50
N ILE A 348 -15.35 11.13 -19.37
CA ILE A 348 -16.51 11.09 -18.45
C ILE A 348 -17.33 9.79 -18.59
N PRO A 349 -17.64 9.27 -19.79
CA PRO A 349 -18.38 8.01 -19.94
C PRO A 349 -17.65 6.76 -19.39
N LEU A 350 -16.36 6.86 -19.05
CA LEU A 350 -15.57 5.76 -18.51
C LEU A 350 -15.53 5.75 -16.98
N LEU A 351 -15.91 6.83 -16.32
CA LEU A 351 -15.79 7.00 -14.86
C LEU A 351 -16.74 6.08 -14.08
N ASP A 352 -17.91 5.77 -14.66
CA ASP A 352 -18.90 4.88 -14.04
C ASP A 352 -18.43 3.41 -13.94
N LYS A 353 -17.33 3.06 -14.63
CA LYS A 353 -16.77 1.69 -14.61
C LYS A 353 -16.01 1.38 -13.32
N GLY A 354 -15.59 2.40 -12.56
CA GLY A 354 -14.85 2.24 -11.32
C GLY A 354 -13.74 3.26 -11.13
N SER A 355 -12.88 3.01 -10.16
CA SER A 355 -11.74 3.90 -9.84
C SER A 355 -10.76 4.01 -11.00
N VAL A 356 -10.25 5.23 -11.21
CA VAL A 356 -9.15 5.48 -12.14
C VAL A 356 -7.81 5.21 -11.47
N VAL A 357 -6.80 4.86 -12.26
CA VAL A 357 -5.40 4.72 -11.82
C VAL A 357 -4.57 5.82 -12.47
N ALA A 358 -4.04 6.73 -11.65
CA ALA A 358 -3.12 7.77 -12.09
C ALA A 358 -1.66 7.38 -11.83
N LEU A 359 -0.81 7.76 -12.77
CA LEU A 359 0.64 7.61 -12.74
C LEU A 359 1.25 8.98 -13.01
N GLU A 360 2.16 9.42 -12.14
CA GLU A 360 3.00 10.59 -12.40
C GLU A 360 4.41 10.15 -12.76
N PHE A 361 4.87 10.51 -13.95
CA PHE A 361 6.25 10.32 -14.39
C PHE A 361 7.03 11.63 -14.34
N ASN A 362 8.36 11.54 -14.22
CA ASN A 362 9.26 12.69 -14.25
C ASN A 362 10.53 12.38 -15.06
N GLY A 363 10.99 13.38 -15.81
CA GLY A 363 12.17 13.31 -16.67
C GLY A 363 12.00 14.19 -17.91
N ASP A 364 13.11 14.63 -18.50
CA ASP A 364 13.07 15.47 -19.70
C ASP A 364 12.48 14.69 -20.88
N GLY A 365 11.44 15.23 -21.51
CA GLY A 365 10.69 14.56 -22.57
C GLY A 365 9.69 13.50 -22.08
N ALA A 366 9.36 13.47 -20.78
CA ALA A 366 8.42 12.50 -20.20
C ALA A 366 7.06 12.53 -20.89
N VAL A 367 6.56 13.72 -21.26
CA VAL A 367 5.24 13.84 -21.89
C VAL A 367 5.24 13.21 -23.29
N GLU A 368 6.19 13.59 -24.14
CA GLU A 368 6.30 13.08 -25.51
C GLU A 368 6.51 11.56 -25.52
N GLN A 369 7.39 11.06 -24.64
CA GLN A 369 7.68 9.64 -24.58
C GLN A 369 6.48 8.82 -24.07
N CYS A 370 5.73 9.34 -23.08
CA CYS A 370 4.53 8.70 -22.57
C CYS A 370 3.43 8.65 -23.64
N GLN A 371 3.22 9.74 -24.38
CA GLN A 371 2.28 9.79 -25.50
C GLN A 371 2.64 8.78 -26.59
N SER A 372 3.92 8.68 -26.97
CA SER A 372 4.41 7.70 -27.94
C SER A 372 4.13 6.27 -27.48
N ILE A 373 4.46 5.92 -26.23
CA ILE A 373 4.19 4.57 -25.69
C ILE A 373 2.69 4.26 -25.68
N VAL A 374 1.86 5.23 -25.28
CA VAL A 374 0.40 5.07 -25.26
C VAL A 374 -0.16 4.86 -26.66
N SER A 375 0.31 5.61 -27.66
CA SER A 375 -0.08 5.43 -29.05
C SER A 375 0.33 4.06 -29.60
N ASP A 376 1.56 3.62 -29.33
CA ASP A 376 2.13 2.42 -29.95
C ASP A 376 1.62 1.12 -29.32
N ILE A 377 1.53 1.08 -27.98
CA ILE A 377 1.21 -0.15 -27.23
C ILE A 377 -0.28 -0.20 -26.86
N PHE A 378 -0.90 0.95 -26.61
CA PHE A 378 -2.25 1.03 -26.03
C PHE A 378 -3.26 1.65 -27.00
N SER A 379 -3.04 1.59 -28.31
CA SER A 379 -3.91 2.19 -29.35
C SER A 379 -5.41 1.85 -29.25
N GLY A 380 -5.77 0.70 -28.67
CA GLY A 380 -7.16 0.30 -28.42
C GLY A 380 -7.74 0.71 -27.06
N THR A 381 -6.96 1.35 -26.20
CA THR A 381 -7.33 1.70 -24.81
C THR A 381 -7.29 3.21 -24.61
N LYS A 382 -8.40 3.79 -24.14
CA LYS A 382 -8.43 5.21 -23.77
C LYS A 382 -7.62 5.41 -22.48
N ILE A 383 -6.51 6.15 -22.59
CA ILE A 383 -5.66 6.59 -21.49
C ILE A 383 -5.51 8.11 -21.65
N PHE A 384 -5.78 8.88 -20.60
CA PHE A 384 -5.42 10.30 -20.61
C PHE A 384 -3.91 10.41 -20.42
N VAL A 385 -3.27 11.25 -21.20
CA VAL A 385 -1.87 11.65 -21.03
C VAL A 385 -1.81 13.16 -21.13
N SER A 386 -1.03 13.81 -20.26
CA SER A 386 -0.78 15.25 -20.36
C SER A 386 -0.36 15.66 -21.77
N GLU A 387 -0.78 16.84 -22.21
CA GLU A 387 -0.59 17.27 -23.60
C GLU A 387 0.79 17.86 -23.87
N SER A 388 1.34 18.56 -22.88
CA SER A 388 2.62 19.26 -22.96
C SER A 388 3.23 19.39 -21.57
N LYS A 389 4.53 19.68 -21.50
CA LYS A 389 5.24 19.99 -20.25
C LYS A 389 4.54 21.07 -19.42
N LEU A 390 4.04 22.13 -20.06
CA LEU A 390 3.33 23.23 -19.38
C LEU A 390 1.99 22.79 -18.79
N ALA A 391 1.23 21.98 -19.53
CA ALA A 391 -0.05 21.45 -19.06
C ALA A 391 0.15 20.44 -17.91
N ALA A 392 1.18 19.60 -18.01
CA ALA A 392 1.37 18.47 -17.11
C ALA A 392 1.49 18.84 -15.63
N ALA A 393 2.19 19.93 -15.30
CA ALA A 393 2.30 20.39 -13.92
C ALA A 393 0.92 20.67 -13.30
N ARG A 394 0.07 21.40 -14.04
CA ARG A 394 -1.30 21.70 -13.64
C ARG A 394 -2.18 20.45 -13.62
N ASP A 395 -2.02 19.52 -14.57
CA ASP A 395 -2.79 18.28 -14.61
C ASP A 395 -2.50 17.44 -13.36
N VAL A 396 -1.21 17.28 -13.00
CA VAL A 396 -0.74 16.61 -11.78
C VAL A 396 -1.32 17.28 -10.54
N ASP A 397 -1.14 18.60 -10.40
CA ASP A 397 -1.65 19.34 -9.24
C ASP A 397 -3.17 19.21 -9.12
N SER A 398 -3.89 19.37 -10.23
CA SER A 398 -5.35 19.25 -10.25
C SER A 398 -5.80 17.84 -9.86
N PHE A 399 -5.07 16.80 -10.27
CA PHE A 399 -5.40 15.42 -9.94
C PHE A 399 -5.17 15.14 -8.45
N TYR A 400 -3.95 15.36 -7.96
CA TYR A 400 -3.61 15.02 -6.58
C TYR A 400 -4.35 15.89 -5.56
N ASN A 401 -4.70 17.14 -5.91
CA ASN A 401 -5.53 17.96 -5.04
C ASN A 401 -6.94 17.40 -4.81
N PHE A 402 -7.64 16.83 -5.82
CA PHE A 402 -8.96 16.21 -5.51
C PHE A 402 -8.76 14.88 -4.81
N ALA A 403 -7.76 14.10 -5.24
CA ALA A 403 -7.54 12.78 -4.69
C ALA A 403 -7.29 12.89 -3.18
N ASP A 404 -6.38 13.78 -2.76
CA ASP A 404 -6.04 14.03 -1.36
C ASP A 404 -7.26 14.48 -0.55
N LEU A 405 -8.06 15.42 -1.06
CA LEU A 405 -9.30 15.85 -0.43
C LEU A 405 -10.31 14.69 -0.24
N GLN A 406 -10.45 13.82 -1.23
CA GLN A 406 -11.40 12.71 -1.18
C GLN A 406 -10.99 11.61 -0.20
N MET A 407 -9.70 11.40 0.02
CA MET A 407 -9.22 10.40 0.99
C MET A 407 -8.94 10.98 2.38
N GLY A 408 -9.14 12.29 2.57
CA GLY A 408 -8.88 12.97 3.83
C GLY A 408 -7.41 13.01 4.21
N MET A 409 -6.53 13.27 3.23
CA MET A 409 -5.08 13.43 3.42
C MET A 409 -4.65 14.89 3.56
#